data_AF-A0A9D1STD4-F1
#
_entry.id   AF-A0A9D1STD4-F1
#
_cell.length_a   1.000
_cell.length_b   1.000
_cell.length_c   1.000
_cell.angle_alpha   90.00
_cell.angle_beta   90.00
_cell.angle_gamma   90.00
#
_symmetry.space_group_name_H-M   'P 1'
#
loop_
_entity.id
_entity.type
_entity.pdbx_description
1 polymer ?
#
loop_
_entity_poly.entity_id
_entity_poly.type
_entity_poly.pdbx_seq_one_letter_code
_entity_poly.pdbx_strand_id
1 'polypeptide(L)' 'MDEMPRSFLRCLARDPEAMKRFAALPEGVKEQQLARARGARSRAELEALVREL' A
#
# COMPACT_ATOMS: atom_id res chain seq x y z
N MET A 1 -5.53 -14.72 -6.96
CA MET A 1 -5.41 -14.11 -5.62
C MET A 1 -4.17 -13.25 -5.65
N ASP A 2 -4.34 -11.95 -5.84
CA ASP A 2 -3.24 -11.00 -5.81
C ASP A 2 -2.81 -10.79 -4.36
N GLU A 3 -1.88 -11.62 -3.88
CA GLU A 3 -1.31 -11.45 -2.54
C GLU A 3 -0.69 -10.05 -2.43
N MET A 4 -1.11 -9.32 -1.40
CA MET A 4 -0.56 -8.01 -1.05
C MET A 4 0.92 -8.18 -0.67
N PRO A 5 1.82 -7.31 -1.15
CA PRO A 5 3.23 -7.38 -0.76
C PRO A 5 3.35 -7.29 0.76
N ARG A 6 3.97 -8.30 1.40
CA ARG A 6 4.10 -8.36 2.88
C ARG A 6 4.73 -7.09 3.46
N SER A 7 5.69 -6.51 2.75
CA SER A 7 6.34 -5.26 3.15
C SER A 7 5.40 -4.06 3.11
N PHE A 8 4.46 -4.01 2.16
CA PHE A 8 3.44 -2.97 2.05
C PHE A 8 2.38 -3.13 3.14
N LEU A 9 1.88 -4.35 3.36
CA LEU A 9 0.96 -4.67 4.45
C LEU A 9 1.56 -4.27 5.81
N ARG A 10 2.85 -4.53 6.01
CA ARG A 10 3.55 -4.12 7.24
C ARG A 10 3.65 -2.59 7.38
N CYS A 11 3.78 -1.84 6.29
CA CYS A 11 3.80 -0.38 6.35
C CYS A 11 2.40 0.18 6.66
N LEU A 12 1.36 -0.35 6.00
CA LEU A 12 -0.04 -0.02 6.29
C LEU A 12 -0.42 -0.34 7.74
N ALA A 13 -0.03 -1.50 8.26
CA ALA A 13 -0.34 -1.90 9.63
C ALA A 13 0.31 -1.00 10.70
N ARG A 14 1.35 -0.22 10.34
CA ARG A 14 1.99 0.75 11.24
C ARG A 14 1.30 2.12 11.22
N ASP A 15 0.41 2.36 10.26
CA ASP A 15 -0.37 3.59 10.14
C ASP A 15 -1.87 3.23 10.01
N PRO A 16 -2.60 3.20 11.14
CA PRO A 16 -4.02 2.85 11.16
C PRO A 16 -4.88 3.77 10.28
N GLU A 17 -4.49 5.03 10.11
CA GLU A 17 -5.22 5.98 9.27
C GLU A 17 -4.98 5.68 7.79
N ALA A 18 -3.73 5.42 7.39
CA ALA A 18 -3.43 5.00 6.02
C ALA A 18 -4.12 3.67 5.67
N MET A 19 -4.26 2.74 6.61
CA MET A 19 -4.99 1.50 6.40
C MET A 19 -6.49 1.73 6.17
N LYS A 20 -7.11 2.67 6.89
CA LYS A 20 -8.50 3.07 6.63
C LYS A 20 -8.67 3.73 5.27
N ARG A 21 -7.76 4.64 4.90
CA ARG A 21 -7.77 5.28 3.58
C ARG A 21 -7.61 4.25 2.48
N PHE A 22 -6.64 3.34 2.61
CA PHE A 22 -6.47 2.23 1.68
C PHE A 22 -7.73 1.38 1.57
N ALA A 23 -8.36 1.02 2.68
CA ALA A 23 -9.59 0.23 2.67
C ALA A 23 -10.78 0.96 2.02
N ALA A 24 -10.83 2.29 2.13
CA ALA A 24 -11.85 3.13 1.52
C ALA A 24 -11.63 3.40 0.02
N LEU A 25 -10.43 3.12 -0.52
CA LEU A 25 -10.16 3.32 -1.94
C LEU A 25 -11.00 2.39 -2.84
N PRO A 26 -11.40 2.86 -4.05
CA PRO A 26 -11.98 2.02 -5.09
C PRO A 26 -11.03 0.87 -5.46
N GLU A 27 -11.57 -0.29 -5.86
CA GLU A 27 -10.76 -1.47 -6.22
C GLU A 27 -9.71 -1.17 -7.29
N GLY A 28 -10.05 -0.45 -8.37
CA GLY A 28 -9.09 -0.09 -9.41
C GLY A 28 -7.96 0.84 -8.94
N VAL A 29 -8.17 1.60 -7.84
CA VAL A 29 -7.11 2.43 -7.24
C VAL A 29 -6.26 1.58 -6.29
N LYS A 30 -6.88 0.66 -5.54
CA LYS A 30 -6.15 -0.33 -4.71
C LYS A 30 -5.22 -1.17 -5.57
N GLU A 31 -5.68 -1.67 -6.72
CA GLU A 31 -4.86 -2.45 -7.64
C GLU A 31 -3.67 -1.66 -8.18
N GLN A 32 -3.86 -0.38 -8.54
CA GLN A 32 -2.76 0.50 -8.95
C GLN A 32 -1.74 0.69 -7.82
N GLN A 33 -2.19 0.91 -6.58
CA GLN A 33 -1.29 1.04 -5.44
C GLN A 33 -0.55 -0.25 -5.14
N LEU A 34 -1.21 -1.41 -5.26
CA LEU A 34 -0.58 -2.72 -5.13
C LEU A 34 0.46 -2.97 -6.23
N ALA A 35 0.17 -2.56 -7.47
CA ALA A 35 1.12 -2.64 -8.58
C ALA A 35 2.36 -1.75 -8.34
N ARG A 36 2.17 -0.51 -7.87
CA ARG A 36 3.26 0.38 -7.47
C ARG A 36 4.07 -0.21 -6.31
N ALA A 37 3.40 -0.75 -5.30
CA ALA A 37 4.04 -1.39 -4.16
C ALA A 37 4.86 -2.64 -4.55
N ARG A 38 4.45 -3.39 -5.59
CA ARG A 38 5.24 -4.50 -6.14
C ARG A 38 6.48 -4.03 -6.90
N GLY A 39 6.40 -2.87 -7.54
CA GLY A 39 7.53 -2.26 -8.24
C GLY A 39 8.53 -1.56 -7.32
N ALA A 40 8.15 -1.27 -6.07
CA ALA A 40 8.99 -0.61 -5.09
C ALA A 40 10.23 -1.47 -4.75
N ARG A 41 11.41 -0.87 -4.85
CA ARG A 41 12.70 -1.51 -4.59
C ARG A 41 13.22 -1.19 -3.19
N SER A 42 12.59 -0.26 -2.48
CA SER A 42 12.99 0.12 -1.13
C SER A 42 11.81 0.26 -0.18
N ARG A 43 12.11 0.12 1.11
CA ARG A 43 11.14 0.39 2.18
C ARG A 43 10.69 1.85 2.18
N ALA A 44 11.59 2.79 1.85
CA ALA A 44 11.26 4.21 1.80
C ALA A 44 10.21 4.52 0.71
N GLU A 45 10.31 3.87 -0.46
CA GLU A 45 9.30 3.97 -1.52
C GLU A 45 7.94 3.41 -1.07
N LEU A 46 7.93 2.29 -0.34
CA LEU A 46 6.70 1.74 0.24
C LEU A 46 6.08 2.67 1.29
N GLU A 47 6.90 3.26 2.16
CA GLU A 47 6.42 4.22 3.15
C GLU A 47 5.92 5.52 2.50
N ALA A 48 6.53 5.97 1.40
CA ALA A 48 6.02 7.08 0.60
C ALA A 48 4.67 6.75 -0.03
N LEU A 49 4.53 5.56 -0.64
CA LEU A 49 3.25 5.10 -1.19
C LEU A 49 2.15 5.05 -0.13
N VAL A 50 2.47 4.63 1.10
CA VAL A 50 1.51 4.61 2.21
C VAL A 50 1.12 6.02 2.67
N ARG A 51 2.05 6.99 2.62
CA ARG A 51 1.77 8.40 2.95
C ARG A 51 0.95 9.12 1.88
N GLU A 52 0.98 8.64 0.64
CA GLU A 52 0.19 9.16 -0.48
C GLU A 52 -1.28 8.69 -0.46
N LEU A 53 -1.64 7.78 0.46
CA LEU A 53 -3.01 7.27 0.66
C LEU A 53 -3.86 8.22 1.51
#